data_AF-A0A7R8P2G5-F1
#
_entry.id   AF-A0A7R8P2G5-F1
#
_cell.length_a   1.000
_cell.length_b   1.000
_cell.length_c   1.000
_cell.angle_alpha   90.00
_cell.angle_beta   90.00
_cell.angle_gamma   90.00
#
_symmetry.space_group_name_H-M   'P 1'
#
loop_
_entity.id
_entity.type
_entity.pdbx_description
1 polymer ?
#
loop_
_entity_poly.entity_id
_entity_poly.type
_entity_poly.pdbx_seq_one_letter_code
_entity_poly.pdbx_strand_id
1 'polypeptide(L)'
;MTRLATLHAALRHAMISRKGIHPNLDYPAGPAYHLMGFDIAAFTPIFVMSRITGWTAHISEQLEHNALIRPLGVYNGPDQRAVPPQSGG
;
A
#
# COMPACT_ATOMS: atom_id res chain seq x y z
N MET A 1 -6.50 27.19 7.66
CA MET A 1 -5.18 26.54 7.87
C MET A 1 -4.95 26.07 9.31
N THR A 2 -5.21 26.89 10.34
CA THR A 2 -4.91 26.57 11.75
C THR A 2 -5.56 25.29 12.27
N ARG A 3 -6.84 25.01 11.96
CA ARG A 3 -7.56 23.82 12.43
C ARG A 3 -6.93 22.49 11.97
N LEU A 4 -6.52 22.40 10.71
CA LEU A 4 -5.92 21.19 10.14
C LEU A 4 -4.56 20.89 10.79
N ALA A 5 -3.74 21.93 10.97
CA ALA A 5 -2.45 21.81 11.64
C ALA A 5 -2.60 21.35 13.10
N THR A 6 -3.57 21.89 13.85
CA THR A 6 -3.87 21.47 15.22
C THR A 6 -4.31 20.01 15.28
N LEU A 7 -5.23 19.59 14.41
CA LEU A 7 -5.70 18.20 14.37
C LEU A 7 -4.55 17.23 14.05
N HIS A 8 -3.74 17.57 13.05
CA HIS A 8 -2.58 16.78 12.65
C HIS A 8 -1.52 16.67 13.78
N ALA A 9 -1.29 17.73 14.57
CA ALA A 9 -0.39 17.66 15.72
C ALA A 9 -0.98 16.82 16.86
N ALA A 10 -2.27 17.02 17.18
CA ALA A 10 -2.96 16.31 18.25
C ALA A 10 -3.02 14.79 17.99
N LEU A 11 -3.38 14.38 16.76
CA LEU A 11 -3.44 12.96 16.39
C LEU A 11 -2.05 12.31 16.41
N ARG A 12 -1.01 13.00 15.93
CA ARG A 12 0.38 12.54 16.03
C ARG A 12 0.76 12.28 17.49
N HIS A 13 0.51 13.24 18.37
CA HIS A 13 0.83 13.12 19.79
C HIS A 13 0.07 11.96 20.45
N ALA A 14 -1.22 11.81 20.15
CA ALA A 14 -2.04 10.71 20.67
C ALA A 14 -1.51 9.33 20.21
N MET A 15 -1.12 9.17 18.94
CA MET A 15 -0.57 7.92 18.42
C MET A 15 0.76 7.54 19.05
N ILE A 16 1.67 8.51 19.22
CA ILE A 16 2.95 8.27 19.87
C ILE A 16 2.76 7.93 21.35
N SER A 17 1.99 8.74 22.09
CA SER A 17 1.81 8.54 23.54
C SER A 17 1.07 7.24 23.89
N ARG A 18 0.10 6.82 23.08
CA ARG A 18 -0.75 5.66 23.39
C ARG A 18 -0.25 4.36 22.77
N LYS A 19 0.48 4.42 21.66
CA LYS A 19 0.85 3.24 20.86
C LYS A 19 2.33 3.17 20.50
N GLY A 20 3.11 4.24 20.73
CA GLY A 20 4.51 4.30 20.30
C GLY A 20 4.69 4.31 18.77
N ILE A 21 3.61 4.56 18.01
CA ILE A 21 3.64 4.54 16.54
C ILE A 21 3.98 5.93 16.04
N HIS A 22 5.12 6.03 15.35
CA HIS A 22 5.53 7.25 14.67
C HIS A 22 4.84 7.38 13.30
N PRO A 23 4.51 8.61 12.87
CA PRO A 23 3.92 8.82 11.56
C PRO A 23 4.90 8.40 10.45
N ASN A 24 4.40 7.63 9.49
CA ASN A 24 5.11 7.36 8.24
C ASN A 24 5.00 8.57 7.28
N LEU A 25 5.53 8.43 6.06
CA LEU A 25 5.48 9.47 5.03
C LEU A 25 4.05 9.90 4.65
N ASP A 26 3.09 8.97 4.64
CA ASP A 26 1.73 9.23 4.17
C ASP A 26 0.99 10.20 5.09
N TYR A 27 1.31 10.18 6.38
CA TYR A 27 0.69 11.02 7.40
C TYR A 27 0.86 12.53 7.13
N PRO A 28 2.07 13.08 6.89
CA PRO A 28 2.24 14.46 6.44
C PRO A 28 1.93 14.68 4.96
N ALA A 29 2.04 13.66 4.09
CA ALA A 29 1.81 13.82 2.65
C ALA A 29 0.35 14.17 2.31
N GLY A 30 -0.63 13.53 2.96
CA GLY A 30 -2.05 13.80 2.73
C GLY A 30 -2.45 15.27 2.96
N PRO A 31 -2.16 15.85 4.14
CA PRO A 31 -2.36 17.28 4.39
C PRO A 31 -1.56 18.18 3.44
N ALA A 32 -0.34 17.80 3.05
CA ALA A 32 0.45 18.57 2.10
C ALA A 32 -0.24 18.66 0.73
N TYR A 33 -0.68 17.55 0.16
CA TYR A 33 -1.40 17.54 -1.12
C TYR A 33 -2.73 18.30 -1.05
N HIS A 34 -3.47 18.14 0.06
CA HIS A 34 -4.70 18.90 0.29
C HIS A 34 -4.44 20.41 0.35
N LEU A 35 -3.38 20.85 1.04
CA LEU A 35 -3.01 22.27 1.11
C LEU A 35 -2.50 22.83 -0.23
N MET A 36 -1.97 21.99 -1.11
CA MET A 36 -1.63 22.34 -2.50
C MET A 36 -2.85 22.42 -3.43
N GLY A 37 -4.04 22.05 -2.96
CA GLY A 37 -5.28 22.13 -3.73
C GLY A 37 -5.58 20.90 -4.59
N PHE A 38 -4.89 19.77 -4.37
CA PHE A 38 -5.21 18.53 -5.06
C PHE A 38 -6.43 17.85 -4.46
N ASP A 39 -7.28 17.28 -5.32
CA ASP A 39 -8.35 16.38 -4.91
C ASP A 39 -7.76 15.11 -4.28
N ILE A 40 -8.46 14.54 -3.29
CA ILE A 40 -8.02 13.31 -2.60
C ILE A 40 -7.81 12.16 -3.60
N ALA A 41 -8.63 12.10 -4.65
CA ALA A 41 -8.51 11.10 -5.72
C ALA A 41 -7.17 11.20 -6.48
N ALA A 42 -6.50 12.36 -6.45
CA ALA A 42 -5.21 12.57 -7.11
C ALA A 42 -4.01 12.12 -6.27
N PHE A 43 -4.17 11.76 -4.99
CA PHE A 43 -3.04 11.43 -4.11
C PHE A 43 -2.31 10.16 -4.57
N THR A 44 -3.06 9.10 -4.91
CA THR A 44 -2.48 7.85 -5.43
C THR A 44 -1.84 8.03 -6.80
N PRO A 45 -2.45 8.75 -7.77
CA PRO A 45 -1.77 9.12 -9.01
C PRO A 45 -0.44 9.87 -8.81
N ILE A 46 -0.35 10.81 -7.86
CA ILE A 46 0.91 11.50 -7.54
C ILE A 46 1.97 10.52 -7.03
N PHE A 47 1.57 9.57 -6.17
CA PHE A 47 2.45 8.50 -5.72
C PHE A 47 2.97 7.66 -6.90
N VAL A 48 2.10 7.27 -7.83
CA VAL A 48 2.48 6.53 -9.06
C VAL A 48 3.49 7.32 -9.88
N MET A 49 3.25 8.61 -10.13
CA MET A 49 4.17 9.47 -10.88
C MET A 49 5.56 9.55 -10.22
N SER A 50 5.63 9.58 -8.89
CA SER A 50 6.91 9.55 -8.17
C SER A 50 7.56 8.16 -8.19
N ARG A 51 6.76 7.09 -8.07
CA ARG A 51 7.28 5.73 -7.91
C ARG A 51 7.69 5.05 -9.20
N ILE A 52 7.18 5.50 -10.34
CA ILE A 52 7.49 4.91 -11.64
C ILE A 52 9.00 4.86 -11.91
N THR A 53 9.76 5.88 -11.53
CA THR A 53 11.22 5.91 -11.68
C THR A 53 11.91 4.76 -10.95
N GLY A 54 11.46 4.44 -9.72
CA GLY A 54 12.06 3.34 -8.97
C GLY A 54 11.58 1.97 -9.45
N TRP A 55 10.33 1.86 -9.93
CA TRP A 55 9.88 0.63 -10.58
C TRP A 55 10.66 0.35 -11.86
N THR A 56 10.91 1.36 -12.68
CA THR A 56 11.73 1.20 -13.90
C THR A 56 13.17 0.85 -13.58
N ALA A 57 13.75 1.43 -12.51
CA ALA A 57 15.09 1.06 -12.05
C ALA A 57 15.14 -0.42 -11.63
N HIS A 58 14.21 -0.88 -10.79
CA HIS A 58 14.15 -2.29 -10.39
C HIS A 58 13.88 -3.24 -11.56
N ILE A 59 13.12 -2.82 -12.58
CA ILE A 59 12.94 -3.60 -13.81
C ILE A 59 14.29 -3.77 -14.52
N SER A 60 15.05 -2.69 -14.70
CA SER A 60 16.38 -2.77 -15.32
C SER A 60 17.34 -3.65 -14.52
N GLU A 61 17.39 -3.48 -13.19
CA GLU A 61 18.21 -4.31 -12.28
C GLU A 61 17.86 -5.80 -12.41
N GLN A 62 16.56 -6.13 -12.46
CA GLN A 62 16.08 -7.50 -12.63
C GLN A 62 16.43 -8.07 -14.01
N LEU A 63 16.42 -7.26 -15.07
CA LEU A 63 16.80 -7.70 -16.42
C LEU A 63 18.30 -8.00 -16.52
N GLU A 64 19.15 -7.26 -15.79
CA GLU A 64 20.59 -7.51 -15.70
C GLU A 64 20.93 -8.77 -14.87
N HIS A 65 20.19 -9.00 -13.79
CA HIS A 65 20.41 -10.11 -12.84
C HIS A 65 19.16 -10.99 -12.68
N ASN A 66 18.78 -11.65 -13.76
CA ASN A 66 17.46 -12.27 -13.90
C ASN A 66 17.23 -13.55 -13.08
N ALA A 67 16.98 -13.37 -11.78
CA ALA A 67 16.55 -14.41 -10.86
C ALA A 67 15.11 -14.16 -10.39
N LEU A 68 14.17 -14.99 -10.83
CA LEU A 68 12.78 -14.91 -10.40
C LEU A 68 12.59 -15.58 -9.04
N ILE A 69 11.84 -14.92 -8.15
CA ILE A 69 11.31 -15.60 -6.96
C ILE A 69 10.28 -16.66 -7.38
N ARG A 70 10.43 -17.87 -6.83
CA ARG A 70 9.47 -18.98 -6.99
C ARG A 70 8.88 -19.35 -5.63
N PRO A 71 7.91 -18.57 -5.12
CA PRO A 71 7.32 -18.84 -3.81
C PRO A 71 6.56 -20.17 -3.84
N LEU A 72 6.72 -20.97 -2.79
CA LEU A 72 5.95 -22.19 -2.60
C LEU A 72 4.75 -21.89 -1.69
N GLY A 73 3.60 -22.48 -2.02
CA GLY A 73 2.42 -22.45 -1.16
C GLY A 73 2.33 -23.73 -0.33
N VAL A 74 1.92 -23.62 0.93
CA VAL A 74 1.53 -24.76 1.75
C VAL A 74 0.02 -24.96 1.60
N TYR A 75 -0.38 -26.11 1.05
CA TYR A 75 -1.79 -26.46 0.97
C TYR A 75 -2.31 -26.89 2.34
N ASN A 76 -3.32 -26.18 2.85
CA ASN A 76 -4.04 -26.50 4.09
C ASN A 76 -5.55 -26.68 3.85
N GLY A 77 -5.93 -26.93 2.59
CA GLY A 77 -7.32 -27.20 2.22
C GLY A 77 -7.71 -28.66 2.47
N PRO A 78 -8.97 -29.02 2.20
CA PRO A 78 -9.45 -30.39 2.31
C PRO A 78 -8.69 -31.36 1.39
N ASP A 79 -8.64 -32.64 1.73
CA ASP A 79 -8.13 -33.67 0.83
C ASP A 79 -8.91 -33.71 -0.50
N GLN A 80 -8.38 -34.45 -1.47
CA GLN A 80 -9.04 -34.68 -2.75
C GLN A 80 -10.46 -35.24 -2.54
N ARG A 81 -11.45 -34.64 -3.20
CA ARG A 81 -12.86 -35.06 -3.13
C ARG A 81 -13.36 -35.48 -4.50
N ALA A 82 -14.23 -36.48 -4.53
CA ALA A 82 -14.91 -36.89 -5.75
C ALA A 82 -15.89 -35.80 -6.22
N VAL A 83 -15.99 -35.61 -7.53
CA VAL A 83 -16.98 -34.72 -8.13
C VAL A 83 -18.36 -35.38 -8.01
N PRO A 84 -19.38 -34.71 -7.43
CA PRO A 84 -20.73 -35.24 -7.41
C PRO A 84 -21.24 -35.47 -8.84
N PRO A 85 -21.99 -36.56 -9.10
CA PRO A 85 -22.60 -36.77 -10.41
C PRO A 85 -23.51 -35.59 -10.76
N GLN A 86 -23.46 -35.11 -12.00
CA GLN A 86 -24.41 -34.12 -12.47
C GLN A 86 -25.82 -34.73 -12.39
N SER A 87 -26.73 -34.07 -11.69
CA SER A 87 -28.14 -34.40 -11.75
C SER A 87 -28.63 -34.14 -13.18
N GLY A 88 -28.79 -35.21 -13.97
CA GLY A 88 -29.43 -35.15 -15.28
C GLY A 88 -30.91 -34.73 -15.13
N GLY A 89 -31.39 -33.98 -16.12
CA GLY A 89 -32.80 -33.55 -16.25
C GLY A 89 -33.75 -34.66 -16.65
#